data_AF-A0A7G5VUJ2-F1
#
_entry.id   AF-A0A7G5VUJ2-F1
#
_cell.length_a   1.000
_cell.length_b   1.000
_cell.length_c   1.000
_cell.angle_alpha   90.00
_cell.angle_beta   90.00
_cell.angle_gamma   90.00
#
_symmetry.space_group_name_H-M   'P 1'
#
loop_
_entity.id
_entity.type
_entity.pdbx_description
1 polymer ?
#
loop_
_entity_poly.entity_id
_entity_poly.type
_entity_poly.pdbx_seq_one_letter_code
_entity_poly.pdbx_strand_id
1 'polypeptide(L)' 'MNMLIAQLPETYSIFAPVIDILPIIPILFFLLAFVWQAAVGFR' A
#
# COMPACT_ATOMS: atom_id res chain seq x y z
N MET A 1 -6.21 -9.18 19.78
CA MET A 1 -5.60 -8.77 18.50
C MET A 1 -4.52 -7.77 18.82
N ASN A 2 -3.26 -8.20 18.92
CA ASN A 2 -2.14 -7.29 19.16
C ASN A 2 -1.82 -6.56 17.86
N MET A 3 -2.26 -5.31 17.74
CA MET A 3 -1.57 -4.38 16.85
C MET A 3 -0.16 -4.23 17.41
N LEU A 4 0.84 -4.78 16.72
CA LEU A 4 2.24 -4.54 17.05
C LEU A 4 2.51 -3.06 16.80
N ILE A 5 2.40 -2.24 17.85
CA ILE A 5 2.89 -0.85 17.85
C ILE A 5 4.40 -0.94 18.05
N ALA A 6 5.11 -1.37 17.01
CA ALA A 6 6.57 -1.38 17.00
C ALA A 6 7.05 -0.10 16.31
N GLN A 7 7.98 0.60 16.95
CA GLN A 7 8.67 1.73 16.32
C GLN A 7 9.69 1.22 15.31
N LEU A 8 9.92 2.01 14.28
CA LEU A 8 11.03 1.80 13.35
C LEU A 8 12.36 1.91 14.10
N PRO A 9 13.35 1.06 13.80
CA PRO A 9 14.72 1.32 14.24
C PRO A 9 15.20 2.67 13.69
N GLU A 10 16.08 3.35 14.43
CA GLU A 10 16.49 4.73 14.13
C GLU A 10 16.98 4.93 12.69
N THR A 11 17.74 3.98 12.14
CA THR A 11 18.24 3.99 10.76
C THR A 11 17.12 3.97 9.71
N TYR A 12 15.94 3.45 10.04
CA TYR A 12 14.78 3.36 9.15
C TYR A 12 13.73 4.46 9.39
N SER A 13 13.91 5.33 10.39
CA SER A 13 12.96 6.40 10.71
C SER A 13 12.68 7.35 9.54
N ILE A 14 13.67 7.55 8.65
CA ILE A 14 13.50 8.37 7.43
C ILE A 14 12.45 7.78 6.47
N PHE A 15 12.17 6.48 6.55
CA PHE A 15 11.18 5.79 5.72
C PHE A 15 9.80 5.69 6.36
N ALA A 16 9.61 6.21 7.58
CA ALA A 16 8.31 6.20 8.25
C ALA A 16 7.18 6.73 7.34
N PRO A 17 7.34 7.86 6.61
CA PRO A 17 6.28 8.34 5.71
C PRO A 17 5.91 7.36 4.59
N VAL A 18 6.86 6.56 4.11
CA VAL A 18 6.60 5.53 3.08
C VAL A 18 5.86 4.35 3.68
N ILE A 19 6.28 3.92 4.87
CA ILE A 19 5.70 2.78 5.59
C ILE A 19 4.24 3.06 5.95
N ASP A 20 3.93 4.29 6.35
CA ASP A 20 2.56 4.74 6.63
C ASP A 20 1.63 4.58 5.41
N ILE A 21 2.17 4.59 4.19
CA ILE A 21 1.42 4.44 2.94
C ILE A 21 1.29 2.97 2.51
N LEU A 22 2.25 2.08 2.86
CA LEU A 22 2.24 0.68 2.42
C LEU A 22 0.91 -0.08 2.65
N PRO A 23 0.15 0.14 3.75
CA PRO A 23 -1.14 -0.50 3.95
C PRO A 23 -2.18 -0.21 2.86
N ILE A 24 -2.01 0.84 2.05
CA ILE A 24 -2.93 1.18 0.94
C ILE A 24 -2.72 0.31 -0.31
N ILE A 25 -1.59 -0.39 -0.43
CA ILE A 25 -1.21 -1.17 -1.62
C ILE A 25 -2.32 -2.15 -2.08
N PRO A 26 -3.03 -2.89 -1.20
CA PRO A 26 -4.11 -3.77 -1.64
C PRO A 26 -5.23 -3.04 -2.39
N ILE A 27 -5.56 -1.81 -1.98
CA ILE A 27 -6.57 -0.97 -2.64
C ILE A 27 -6.05 -0.53 -4.01
N LEU A 28 -4.76 -0.18 -4.13
CA LEU A 28 -4.16 0.17 -5.42
C LEU A 28 -4.23 -1.00 -6.42
N PHE A 29 -4.01 -2.24 -5.98
CA PHE A 29 -4.18 -3.41 -6.84
C PHE A 29 -5.64 -3.67 -7.25
N PHE A 30 -6.58 -3.48 -6.31
CA PHE A 30 -8.01 -3.54 -6.63
C PHE A 30 -8.37 -2.50 -7.71
N LEU A 31 -7.93 -1.25 -7.56
CA LEU A 31 -8.16 -0.19 -8.55
C LEU A 31 -7.44 -0.47 -9.87
N LEU A 32 -6.23 -1.05 -9.82
CA LEU A 32 -5.48 -1.44 -11.01
C LEU A 32 -6.25 -2.46 -11.86
N ALA A 33 -7.06 -3.35 -11.27
CA ALA A 33 -7.91 -4.25 -12.03
C ALA A 33 -8.92 -3.50 -12.91
N PHE A 34 -9.50 -2.40 -12.43
CA PHE A 34 -10.39 -1.55 -13.21
C PHE A 34 -9.64 -0.75 -14.28
N VAL A 35 -8.43 -0.26 -13.96
CA VAL A 35 -7.57 0.39 -14.97
C VAL A 35 -7.23 -0.58 -16.09
N TRP A 36 -6.87 -1.82 -15.76
CA TRP A 36 -6.61 -2.86 -16.73
C TRP A 36 -7.84 -3.18 -17.57
N GLN A 37 -8.99 -3.38 -16.93
CA GLN A 37 -10.25 -3.64 -17.62
C GLN A 37 -10.65 -2.49 -18.55
N ALA A 38 -10.52 -1.24 -18.13
CA ALA A 38 -10.74 -0.08 -18.97
C ALA A 38 -9.80 -0.04 -20.18
N ALA A 39 -8.52 -0.38 -20.00
CA ALA A 39 -7.53 -0.42 -21.07
C ALA A 39 -7.84 -1.48 -22.15
N VAL A 40 -8.53 -2.56 -21.77
CA VAL A 40 -8.96 -3.61 -22.71
C VAL A 40 -10.43 -3.48 -23.15
N GLY A 41 -11.11 -2.40 -22.74
CA GLY A 41 -12.48 -2.07 -23.16
C GLY A 41 -13.59 -2.81 -22.41
N PHE A 42 -13.34 -3.28 -21.17
CA PHE A 42 -14.29 -4.04 -20.36
C PHE A 42 -14.90 -5.25 -21.11
N ARG A 43 -14.04 -5.95 -21.84
CA ARG A 43 -14.37 -7.20 -22.55
C ARG A 43 -14.21 -8.43 -21.66
#